data_AF-A0A2C5Z855-F1
#
_entry.id   AF-A0A2C5Z855-F1
#
_cell.length_a   1.000
_cell.length_b   1.000
_cell.length_c   1.000
_cell.angle_alpha   90.00
_cell.angle_beta   90.00
_cell.angle_gamma   90.00
#
_symmetry.space_group_name_H-M   'P 1'
#
loop_
_entity.id
_entity.type
_entity.pdbx_description
1 polymer ?
#
loop_
_entity_poly.entity_id
_entity_poly.type
_entity_poly.pdbx_seq_one_letter_code
_entity_poly.pdbx_strand_id
1 'polypeptide(L)'
;MSKLIVSISVIIIAVFAFISAVLTAVTLSAGIKPNYAEGLAILKVDLSQLNTGRGLLPPGGGNAVDNIGKSVGEIGKTVSSLLGGLTGEASGEASGEASGEASGEESGETLQRRSGLVSGDNDSHLRYRRHFRHGGKNGGSRGGRPQDQNTSRDEDRNPQDTRDTKDTRDTRDSGDSRDSQDTRDSKDSKGSKDSRDKATAAKDGARSGRGRLPQYVSLHVQTICSGDFGGNIGANSQVRIKSCTKPGRTVKDMGELVGFKTPFEGLTSRLLPTFITETMQLLVDAINSIQKLLTAVFAIATVFSFLSLLLIVASFFLPRNKAIIFANFVIAALAAGFVSGSFIGADVISKSVASRTNRIFRDFNVHAELGSMFLGVSIAATVFSCLVFLYWLVRVILLLREKILATIPSLSKVQGLMKRKKATDEEAGTAEGKAAKKAEEKAKKAEEKAKKEEEKAKKEAEKAAKKEAKNEDGKKKSKLGGFF
;
A
#
# COMPACT_ATOMS: atom_id res chain seq x y z
N MET A 1 25.79 14.53 30.47
CA MET A 1 25.23 13.25 29.97
C MET A 1 23.83 13.38 29.36
N SER A 2 22.89 14.14 29.96
CA SER A 2 21.51 14.26 29.44
C SER A 2 21.39 14.72 27.98
N LYS A 3 22.23 15.68 27.54
CA LYS A 3 22.23 16.18 26.14
C LYS A 3 22.55 15.09 25.11
N LEU A 4 23.51 14.21 25.43
CA LEU A 4 23.97 13.15 24.53
C LEU A 4 22.90 12.06 24.40
N ILE A 5 22.26 11.69 25.50
CA ILE A 5 21.15 10.70 25.50
C ILE A 5 19.97 11.21 24.66
N VAL A 6 19.61 12.49 24.82
CA VAL A 6 18.53 13.10 24.02
C VAL A 6 18.88 13.13 22.54
N SER A 7 20.12 13.49 22.20
CA SER A 7 20.61 13.54 20.81
C SER A 7 20.55 12.14 20.16
N ILE A 8 21.06 11.11 20.84
CA ILE A 8 21.01 9.72 20.35
C ILE A 8 19.56 9.26 20.18
N SER A 9 18.68 9.56 21.14
CA SER A 9 17.27 9.18 21.05
C SER A 9 16.58 9.80 19.84
N VAL A 10 16.87 11.05 19.48
CA VAL A 10 16.31 11.70 18.29
C VAL A 10 16.80 11.01 17.01
N ILE A 11 18.07 10.61 16.95
CA ILE A 11 18.64 9.90 15.79
C ILE A 11 17.95 8.55 15.59
N ILE A 12 17.75 7.77 16.66
CA ILE A 12 17.05 6.48 16.59
C ILE A 12 15.63 6.66 16.03
N ILE A 13 14.91 7.68 16.50
CA ILE A 13 13.57 7.99 16.02
C ILE A 13 13.57 8.47 14.56
N ALA A 14 14.58 9.23 14.14
CA ALA A 14 14.76 9.60 12.74
C ALA A 14 14.93 8.38 11.84
N VAL A 15 15.69 7.36 12.30
CA VAL A 15 15.86 6.10 11.58
C VAL A 15 14.54 5.33 11.48
N PHE A 16 13.74 5.26 12.56
CA PHE A 16 12.42 4.63 12.51
C PHE A 16 11.45 5.35 11.57
N ALA A 17 11.43 6.69 11.59
CA ALA A 17 10.65 7.49 10.65
C ALA A 17 11.09 7.25 9.20
N PHE A 18 12.40 7.16 8.95
CA PHE A 18 12.96 6.85 7.63
C PHE A 18 12.52 5.45 7.15
N ILE A 19 12.67 4.42 7.98
CA ILE A 19 12.26 3.05 7.65
C ILE A 19 10.76 3.03 7.33
N SER A 20 9.92 3.66 8.17
CA SER A 20 8.48 3.74 7.91
C SER A 20 8.17 4.42 6.58
N ALA A 21 8.81 5.55 6.27
CA ALA A 21 8.61 6.28 5.01
C ALA A 21 9.02 5.44 3.80
N VAL A 22 10.17 4.75 3.88
CA VAL A 22 10.66 3.85 2.82
C VAL A 22 9.71 2.67 2.63
N LEU A 23 9.23 2.03 3.70
CA LEU A 23 8.29 0.92 3.59
C LEU A 23 6.97 1.34 2.92
N THR A 24 6.41 2.50 3.30
CA THR A 24 5.22 3.05 2.65
C THR A 24 5.48 3.37 1.18
N ALA A 25 6.62 3.98 0.85
CA ALA A 25 7.00 4.30 -0.53
C ALA A 25 7.23 3.03 -1.39
N VAL A 26 7.89 2.01 -0.83
CA VAL A 26 8.11 0.73 -1.50
C VAL A 26 6.78 0.05 -1.78
N THR A 27 5.86 0.07 -0.81
CA THR A 27 4.49 -0.46 -0.98
C THR A 27 3.74 0.27 -2.09
N LEU A 28 3.85 1.60 -2.15
CA LEU A 28 3.26 2.43 -3.22
C LEU A 28 3.88 2.12 -4.60
N SER A 29 5.16 1.75 -4.64
CA SER A 29 5.90 1.43 -5.87
C SER A 29 5.73 -0.02 -6.36
N ALA A 30 5.09 -0.88 -5.56
CA ALA A 30 4.90 -2.28 -5.90
C ALA A 30 4.07 -2.42 -7.18
N GLY A 31 4.49 -3.32 -8.08
CA GLY A 31 3.77 -3.60 -9.31
C GLY A 31 3.89 -2.54 -10.42
N ILE A 32 4.76 -1.52 -10.30
CA ILE A 32 5.02 -0.56 -11.40
C ILE A 32 5.72 -1.24 -12.59
N LYS A 33 6.58 -2.21 -12.31
CA LYS A 33 7.29 -3.02 -13.31
C LYS A 33 7.01 -4.50 -13.08
N PRO A 34 6.85 -5.29 -14.16
CA PRO A 34 6.63 -6.72 -14.02
C PRO A 34 7.83 -7.39 -13.34
N ASN A 35 7.55 -8.27 -12.38
CA ASN A 35 8.54 -9.00 -11.56
C ASN A 35 9.25 -8.12 -10.52
N TYR A 36 8.77 -6.91 -10.27
CA TYR A 36 9.31 -6.03 -9.24
C TYR A 36 8.39 -6.04 -8.01
N ALA A 37 8.91 -6.51 -6.88
CA ALA A 37 8.22 -6.48 -5.59
C ALA A 37 6.86 -7.22 -5.55
N GLU A 38 6.74 -8.34 -6.28
CA GLU A 38 5.47 -9.08 -6.40
C GLU A 38 5.00 -9.78 -5.13
N GLY A 39 5.90 -9.91 -4.15
CA GLY A 39 5.54 -10.31 -2.79
C GLY A 39 4.60 -9.32 -2.11
N LEU A 40 4.67 -8.03 -2.49
CA LEU A 40 3.89 -6.94 -1.90
C LEU A 40 2.51 -6.74 -2.55
N ALA A 41 2.07 -7.69 -3.37
CA ALA A 41 0.69 -7.71 -3.82
C ALA A 41 -0.25 -7.81 -2.60
N ILE A 42 -1.28 -6.97 -2.58
CA ILE A 42 -2.30 -6.93 -1.54
C ILE A 42 -3.13 -8.22 -1.58
N LEU A 43 -3.55 -8.60 -2.78
CA LEU A 43 -4.37 -9.77 -3.04
C LEU A 43 -3.80 -10.53 -4.24
N LYS A 44 -3.70 -11.86 -4.10
CA LYS A 44 -3.30 -12.79 -5.14
C LYS A 44 -4.47 -13.71 -5.43
N VAL A 45 -4.83 -13.86 -6.70
CA VAL A 45 -5.91 -14.74 -7.14
C VAL A 45 -5.32 -15.77 -8.09
N ASP A 46 -5.38 -17.03 -7.67
CA ASP A 46 -4.99 -18.18 -8.49
C ASP A 46 -6.18 -18.64 -9.34
N LEU A 47 -6.02 -18.50 -10.65
CA LEU A 47 -6.97 -18.89 -11.70
C LEU A 47 -6.51 -20.15 -12.44
N SER A 48 -5.40 -20.79 -12.05
CA SER A 48 -4.83 -21.95 -12.76
C SER A 48 -5.78 -23.14 -12.84
N GLN A 49 -6.70 -23.24 -11.88
CA GLN A 49 -7.66 -24.33 -11.79
C GLN A 49 -8.94 -24.13 -12.61
N LEU A 50 -9.12 -22.95 -13.21
CA LEU A 50 -10.19 -22.69 -14.16
C LEU A 50 -9.90 -23.46 -15.45
N ASN A 51 -10.33 -24.72 -15.47
CA ASN A 51 -10.20 -25.59 -16.62
C ASN A 51 -11.18 -25.14 -17.72
N THR A 52 -10.70 -24.25 -18.58
CA THR A 52 -11.45 -23.69 -19.71
C THR A 52 -12.00 -24.76 -20.65
N GLY A 53 -11.39 -25.96 -20.66
CA GLY A 53 -11.80 -27.08 -21.50
C GLY A 53 -13.08 -27.80 -21.07
N ARG A 54 -13.53 -27.66 -19.81
CA ARG A 54 -14.80 -28.26 -19.35
C ARG A 54 -16.02 -27.35 -19.49
N GLY A 55 -15.84 -26.15 -20.03
CA GLY A 55 -16.86 -25.12 -20.05
C GLY A 55 -17.13 -24.57 -18.65
N LEU A 56 -17.63 -23.35 -18.55
CA LEU A 56 -18.09 -22.73 -17.29
C LEU A 56 -19.33 -23.42 -16.69
N LEU A 57 -19.63 -24.65 -17.09
CA LEU A 57 -20.75 -25.42 -16.58
C LEU A 57 -20.29 -26.07 -15.26
N PRO A 58 -20.78 -25.58 -14.10
CA PRO A 58 -20.53 -26.27 -12.85
C PRO A 58 -21.03 -27.71 -12.97
N PRO A 59 -20.40 -28.69 -12.30
CA PRO A 59 -20.81 -30.10 -12.35
C PRO A 59 -22.23 -30.38 -11.78
N GLY A 60 -23.01 -29.35 -11.41
CA GLY A 60 -24.43 -29.42 -11.12
C GLY A 60 -25.16 -28.19 -11.67
N GLY A 61 -25.96 -28.36 -12.72
CA GLY A 61 -26.57 -27.29 -13.50
C GLY A 61 -27.73 -26.51 -12.86
N GLY A 62 -27.61 -26.05 -11.61
CA GLY A 62 -28.65 -25.23 -10.98
C GLY A 62 -28.10 -24.17 -10.02
N ASN A 63 -28.48 -22.90 -10.25
CA ASN A 63 -28.39 -21.75 -9.33
C ASN A 63 -27.06 -20.98 -9.20
N ALA A 64 -26.03 -21.28 -10.00
CA ALA A 64 -24.76 -20.54 -9.91
C ALA A 64 -24.87 -19.04 -10.25
N VAL A 65 -25.72 -18.69 -11.23
CA VAL A 65 -25.90 -17.29 -11.68
C VAL A 65 -26.55 -16.43 -10.59
N ASP A 66 -27.54 -16.97 -9.86
CA ASP A 66 -28.24 -16.25 -8.79
C ASP A 66 -27.33 -15.97 -7.58
N ASN A 67 -26.40 -16.89 -7.29
CA ASN A 67 -25.44 -16.72 -6.20
C ASN A 67 -24.39 -15.64 -6.51
N ILE A 68 -23.96 -15.52 -7.77
CA ILE A 68 -23.05 -14.45 -8.20
C ILE A 68 -23.71 -13.08 -8.04
N GLY A 69 -24.98 -12.92 -8.46
CA GLY A 69 -25.68 -11.64 -8.37
C GLY A 69 -25.87 -11.11 -6.96
N LYS A 70 -26.28 -11.97 -6.02
CA LYS A 70 -26.40 -11.59 -4.60
C LYS A 70 -25.05 -11.17 -4.02
N SER A 71 -23.98 -11.87 -4.37
CA SER A 71 -22.64 -11.60 -3.85
C SER A 71 -22.07 -10.24 -4.30
N VAL A 72 -22.26 -9.86 -5.57
CA VAL A 72 -21.79 -8.58 -6.10
C VAL A 72 -22.53 -7.41 -5.47
N GLY A 73 -23.86 -7.53 -5.30
CA GLY A 73 -24.68 -6.52 -4.62
C GLY A 73 -24.25 -6.30 -3.16
N GLU A 74 -23.86 -7.36 -2.45
CA GLU A 74 -23.30 -7.23 -1.10
C GLU A 74 -21.92 -6.56 -1.10
N ILE A 75 -21.06 -6.81 -2.12
CA ILE A 75 -19.72 -6.18 -2.21
C ILE A 75 -19.87 -4.67 -2.37
N GLY A 76 -20.75 -4.23 -3.26
CA GLY A 76 -21.08 -2.82 -3.42
C GLY A 76 -21.53 -2.19 -2.10
N LYS A 77 -22.42 -2.85 -1.34
CA LYS A 77 -22.89 -2.35 -0.04
C LYS A 77 -21.76 -2.23 1.00
N THR A 78 -20.88 -3.22 1.10
CA THR A 78 -19.78 -3.21 2.08
C THR A 78 -18.69 -2.20 1.72
N VAL A 79 -18.39 -2.04 0.43
CA VAL A 79 -17.47 -1.02 -0.05
C VAL A 79 -18.06 0.37 0.22
N SER A 80 -19.33 0.60 -0.11
CA SER A 80 -20.02 1.86 0.17
C SER A 80 -20.15 2.17 1.65
N SER A 81 -20.37 1.18 2.52
CA SER A 81 -20.42 1.39 3.98
C SER A 81 -19.04 1.74 4.55
N LEU A 82 -17.98 1.09 4.07
CA LEU A 82 -16.61 1.39 4.50
C LEU A 82 -16.16 2.78 4.01
N LEU A 83 -16.47 3.13 2.76
CA LEU A 83 -16.22 4.46 2.21
C LEU A 83 -17.01 5.54 2.94
N GLY A 84 -18.30 5.29 3.19
CA GLY A 84 -19.18 6.21 3.90
C GLY A 84 -18.72 6.49 5.34
N GLY A 85 -18.24 5.47 6.05
CA GLY A 85 -17.68 5.63 7.40
C GLY A 85 -16.38 6.43 7.43
N LEU A 86 -15.49 6.22 6.45
CA LEU A 86 -14.20 6.93 6.37
C LEU A 86 -14.36 8.43 6.04
N THR A 87 -15.38 8.81 5.29
CA THR A 87 -15.66 10.21 4.96
C THR A 87 -16.64 10.90 5.92
N GLY A 88 -17.43 10.12 6.69
CA GLY A 88 -18.57 10.62 7.45
C GLY A 88 -18.29 10.98 8.91
N GLU A 89 -17.43 10.24 9.62
CA GLU A 89 -17.35 10.37 11.09
C GLU A 89 -16.12 11.14 11.61
N ALA A 90 -15.01 11.22 10.86
CA ALA A 90 -13.80 11.90 11.33
C ALA A 90 -13.83 13.44 11.22
N SER A 91 -14.86 14.02 10.56
CA SER A 91 -14.97 15.46 10.31
C SER A 91 -16.01 16.18 11.18
N GLY A 92 -16.86 15.45 11.92
CA GLY A 92 -18.04 16.03 12.58
C GLY A 92 -17.87 16.41 14.05
N GLU A 93 -17.02 15.71 14.81
CA GLU A 93 -17.01 15.84 16.28
C GLU A 93 -15.77 16.53 16.86
N ALA A 94 -14.73 16.80 16.06
CA ALA A 94 -13.49 17.41 16.55
C ALA A 94 -13.37 18.93 16.32
N SER A 95 -14.35 19.58 15.67
CA SER A 95 -14.33 21.03 15.40
C SER A 95 -15.50 21.81 16.03
N GLY A 96 -16.32 21.19 16.87
CA GLY A 96 -17.54 21.78 17.42
C GLY A 96 -17.42 22.42 18.82
N GLU A 97 -16.33 22.20 19.58
CA GLU A 97 -16.28 22.57 21.01
C GLU A 97 -15.12 23.53 21.39
N ALA A 98 -14.58 24.30 20.45
CA ALA A 98 -13.47 25.22 20.75
C ALA A 98 -13.63 26.66 20.21
N SER A 99 -14.86 27.15 20.00
CA SER A 99 -15.08 28.54 19.57
C SER A 99 -16.37 29.19 20.09
N GLY A 100 -16.79 28.89 21.32
CA GLY A 100 -17.95 29.54 21.91
C GLY A 100 -17.79 29.71 23.41
N GLU A 101 -17.03 30.74 23.82
CA GLU A 101 -17.15 31.41 25.13
C GLU A 101 -16.04 32.48 25.27
N ALA A 102 -16.22 33.62 24.60
CA ALA A 102 -15.57 34.88 24.96
C ALA A 102 -16.18 36.05 24.17
N SER A 103 -17.33 36.55 24.61
CA SER A 103 -17.66 38.00 24.66
C SER A 103 -19.16 38.15 24.98
N GLY A 104 -19.46 38.35 26.25
CA GLY A 104 -20.74 38.92 26.67
C GLY A 104 -20.72 40.44 26.58
N GLU A 105 -21.88 40.98 26.23
CA GLU A 105 -22.46 42.26 26.68
C GLU A 105 -21.73 43.57 26.37
N GLU A 106 -22.22 44.28 25.35
CA GLU A 106 -22.56 45.69 25.54
C GLU A 106 -23.79 46.08 24.70
N SER A 107 -24.76 46.62 25.42
CA SER A 107 -26.07 47.14 25.01
C SER A 107 -26.00 48.37 24.11
N GLY A 108 -27.07 48.62 23.34
CA GLY A 108 -27.47 50.00 23.06
C GLY A 108 -28.14 50.25 21.71
N GLU A 109 -29.45 50.43 21.75
CA GLU A 109 -30.31 50.97 20.69
C GLU A 109 -29.76 52.24 20.03
N THR A 110 -29.90 52.40 18.70
CA THR A 110 -30.48 53.63 18.12
C THR A 110 -30.81 53.52 16.62
N LEU A 111 -32.04 53.94 16.32
CA LEU A 111 -32.50 54.74 15.17
C LEU A 111 -32.38 54.22 13.71
N GLN A 112 -33.58 53.97 13.16
CA GLN A 112 -34.18 54.70 12.02
C GLN A 112 -33.46 54.74 10.65
N ARG A 113 -34.24 54.26 9.65
CA ARG A 113 -34.69 55.04 8.48
C ARG A 113 -33.77 55.07 7.24
N ARG A 114 -34.06 54.19 6.26
CA ARG A 114 -34.37 54.52 4.84
C ARG A 114 -34.60 53.22 4.07
N SER A 115 -35.83 52.91 3.64
CA SER A 115 -36.44 53.31 2.37
C SER A 115 -35.88 52.57 1.15
N GLY A 116 -36.77 51.86 0.43
CA GLY A 116 -36.74 51.89 -1.03
C GLY A 116 -36.85 50.53 -1.74
N LEU A 117 -38.06 50.26 -2.24
CA LEU A 117 -38.40 49.41 -3.38
C LEU A 117 -37.30 49.37 -4.47
N VAL A 118 -37.13 48.21 -5.13
CA VAL A 118 -37.36 48.07 -6.59
C VAL A 118 -37.63 46.59 -6.90
N SER A 119 -38.80 46.36 -7.47
CA SER A 119 -39.26 45.15 -8.17
C SER A 119 -38.63 45.10 -9.57
N GLY A 120 -38.32 43.92 -10.10
CA GLY A 120 -37.81 43.80 -11.46
C GLY A 120 -37.64 42.37 -11.94
N ASP A 121 -38.72 41.82 -12.48
CA ASP A 121 -38.75 40.66 -13.39
C ASP A 121 -37.70 40.77 -14.51
N ASN A 122 -37.15 39.63 -14.93
CA ASN A 122 -36.65 39.49 -16.30
C ASN A 122 -36.65 38.01 -16.71
N ASP A 123 -37.76 37.62 -17.32
CA ASP A 123 -37.90 36.49 -18.22
C ASP A 123 -37.84 37.04 -19.66
N SER A 124 -36.96 36.51 -20.52
CA SER A 124 -37.01 36.65 -21.98
C SER A 124 -35.85 35.90 -22.68
N HIS A 125 -36.16 34.69 -23.13
CA HIS A 125 -36.18 34.33 -24.56
C HIS A 125 -35.34 35.19 -25.53
N LEU A 126 -34.37 34.60 -26.24
CA LEU A 126 -34.24 34.82 -27.70
C LEU A 126 -33.37 33.77 -28.39
N ARG A 127 -34.00 33.16 -29.41
CA ARG A 127 -33.44 32.31 -30.44
C ARG A 127 -32.46 33.09 -31.31
N TYR A 128 -31.39 32.44 -31.77
CA TYR A 128 -30.81 32.77 -33.08
C TYR A 128 -30.48 31.50 -33.87
N ARG A 129 -30.63 31.63 -35.19
CA ARG A 129 -31.00 30.61 -36.18
C ARG A 129 -30.07 30.83 -37.39
N ARG A 130 -29.73 29.74 -38.12
CA ARG A 130 -29.23 29.68 -39.53
C ARG A 130 -27.76 30.11 -39.76
N HIS A 131 -26.99 29.61 -40.74
CA HIS A 131 -27.11 28.58 -41.79
C HIS A 131 -25.74 28.45 -42.53
N PHE A 132 -25.60 27.36 -43.32
CA PHE A 132 -24.81 27.18 -44.56
C PHE A 132 -23.26 27.14 -44.52
N ARG A 133 -22.67 25.98 -44.89
CA ARG A 133 -22.08 25.82 -46.24
C ARG A 133 -21.81 24.35 -46.63
N HIS A 134 -22.26 24.00 -47.83
CA HIS A 134 -21.92 22.82 -48.62
C HIS A 134 -20.56 22.98 -49.33
N GLY A 135 -19.94 21.84 -49.64
CA GLY A 135 -18.86 21.65 -50.62
C GLY A 135 -17.96 20.50 -50.16
N GLY A 136 -17.95 19.28 -50.69
CA GLY A 136 -18.24 18.84 -52.06
C GLY A 136 -16.96 18.88 -52.89
N LYS A 137 -16.21 17.76 -52.95
CA LYS A 137 -15.42 17.36 -54.14
C LYS A 137 -14.86 15.93 -54.02
N ASN A 138 -15.19 15.17 -55.06
CA ASN A 138 -14.70 13.84 -55.41
C ASN A 138 -13.24 13.86 -55.88
N GLY A 139 -12.60 12.68 -55.78
CA GLY A 139 -11.36 12.30 -56.47
C GLY A 139 -10.57 11.34 -55.56
N GLY A 140 -10.37 10.05 -55.81
CA GLY A 140 -10.31 9.32 -57.07
C GLY A 140 -8.85 8.98 -57.40
N SER A 141 -8.51 7.69 -57.30
CA SER A 141 -7.37 6.97 -57.93
C SER A 141 -6.02 6.80 -57.21
N ARG A 142 -5.58 5.52 -57.29
CA ARG A 142 -4.21 4.95 -57.31
C ARG A 142 -3.47 4.98 -55.96
N GLY A 143 -2.99 3.86 -55.40
CA GLY A 143 -2.31 2.73 -56.04
C GLY A 143 -0.80 2.93 -55.82
N GLY A 144 -0.23 2.32 -54.77
CA GLY A 144 1.20 2.41 -54.48
C GLY A 144 1.62 1.50 -53.32
N ARG A 145 2.51 0.54 -53.60
CA ARG A 145 3.24 -0.31 -52.64
C ARG A 145 4.08 0.56 -51.69
N PRO A 146 4.32 0.15 -50.43
CA PRO A 146 5.42 0.70 -49.64
C PRO A 146 6.73 0.00 -50.00
N GLN A 147 7.73 0.80 -50.36
CA GLN A 147 9.13 0.43 -50.51
C GLN A 147 9.89 0.90 -49.26
N ASP A 148 10.76 0.03 -48.75
CA ASP A 148 11.73 0.30 -47.69
C ASP A 148 12.72 1.42 -48.06
N GLN A 149 13.08 2.24 -47.07
CA GLN A 149 14.27 3.12 -47.00
C GLN A 149 14.23 3.73 -45.58
N ASN A 150 15.12 3.47 -44.62
CA ASN A 150 16.59 3.44 -44.61
C ASN A 150 17.20 4.77 -45.07
N THR A 151 17.38 5.71 -44.13
CA THR A 151 18.23 6.89 -44.29
C THR A 151 19.00 7.17 -43.01
N SER A 152 20.27 6.79 -43.02
CA SER A 152 21.39 7.41 -42.32
C SER A 152 21.82 8.70 -43.04
N ARG A 153 22.04 9.79 -42.30
CA ARG A 153 22.86 10.98 -42.64
C ARG A 153 22.85 11.90 -41.42
N ASP A 154 23.94 12.16 -40.69
CA ASP A 154 25.21 12.82 -41.02
C ASP A 154 25.04 14.23 -41.62
N GLU A 155 25.18 15.24 -40.76
CA GLU A 155 25.84 16.56 -40.91
C GLU A 155 25.96 17.13 -39.48
N ASP A 156 27.10 17.40 -38.82
CA ASP A 156 28.48 17.82 -39.14
C ASP A 156 28.68 19.36 -39.17
N ARG A 157 29.68 19.81 -38.39
CA ARG A 157 30.29 21.17 -38.20
C ARG A 157 29.60 22.14 -37.22
N ASN A 158 30.27 22.81 -36.28
CA ASN A 158 31.58 23.53 -36.33
C ASN A 158 32.09 23.86 -34.88
N PRO A 159 33.29 24.45 -34.61
CA PRO A 159 34.28 23.91 -33.64
C PRO A 159 34.87 24.99 -32.69
N GLN A 160 36.03 24.69 -32.09
CA GLN A 160 37.03 25.54 -31.41
C GLN A 160 36.76 25.92 -29.94
N ASP A 161 37.72 25.88 -29.01
CA ASP A 161 39.11 25.41 -29.02
C ASP A 161 39.65 25.35 -27.56
N THR A 162 40.66 24.50 -27.36
CA THR A 162 41.77 24.61 -26.37
C THR A 162 41.51 24.53 -24.85
N ARG A 163 42.04 23.48 -24.21
CA ARG A 163 43.34 23.58 -23.50
C ARG A 163 43.84 22.23 -22.95
N ASP A 164 45.07 21.93 -23.36
CA ASP A 164 45.93 20.86 -22.86
C ASP A 164 46.31 21.01 -21.39
N THR A 165 46.50 19.86 -20.74
CA THR A 165 47.62 19.49 -19.84
C THR A 165 47.34 18.04 -19.42
N LYS A 166 48.26 17.10 -19.25
CA LYS A 166 49.67 16.89 -19.57
C LYS A 166 49.96 15.51 -18.95
N ASP A 167 50.66 14.63 -19.68
CA ASP A 167 51.00 13.28 -19.25
C ASP A 167 51.67 13.17 -17.88
N THR A 168 51.51 12.03 -17.20
CA THR A 168 52.67 11.28 -16.68
C THR A 168 52.35 9.82 -16.31
N ARG A 169 52.99 8.94 -17.09
CA ARG A 169 53.85 7.80 -16.70
C ARG A 169 53.26 6.45 -16.24
N ASP A 170 53.62 5.48 -17.09
CA ASP A 170 53.79 4.04 -16.88
C ASP A 170 54.63 3.62 -15.66
N THR A 171 54.35 2.40 -15.20
CA THR A 171 55.25 1.27 -14.85
C THR A 171 54.39 0.27 -14.06
N ARG A 172 54.41 -1.05 -14.21
CA ARG A 172 55.42 -1.98 -14.70
C ARG A 172 54.76 -3.37 -14.87
N ASP A 173 55.10 -4.04 -15.95
CA ASP A 173 54.97 -5.49 -16.15
C ASP A 173 55.75 -6.30 -15.12
N SER A 174 55.34 -7.56 -14.91
CA SER A 174 56.13 -8.79 -15.18
C SER A 174 55.74 -9.92 -14.21
N GLY A 175 55.41 -11.09 -14.75
CA GLY A 175 55.18 -12.29 -13.95
C GLY A 175 54.68 -13.48 -14.75
N ASP A 176 55.49 -13.86 -15.73
CA ASP A 176 55.27 -14.86 -16.77
C ASP A 176 55.33 -16.33 -16.28
N SER A 177 54.90 -17.23 -17.17
CA SER A 177 55.30 -18.65 -17.34
C SER A 177 54.60 -19.77 -16.54
N ARG A 178 53.85 -20.63 -17.24
CA ARG A 178 54.42 -21.83 -17.89
C ARG A 178 53.40 -22.66 -18.66
N ASP A 179 53.78 -22.93 -19.90
CA ASP A 179 53.24 -23.92 -20.82
C ASP A 179 53.27 -25.35 -20.28
N SER A 180 52.36 -26.18 -20.80
CA SER A 180 52.70 -27.50 -21.34
C SER A 180 51.67 -27.92 -22.39
N GLN A 181 52.15 -28.00 -23.63
CA GLN A 181 51.60 -28.80 -24.73
C GLN A 181 51.38 -30.24 -24.26
N ASP A 182 50.34 -30.94 -24.74
CA ASP A 182 50.44 -31.67 -26.01
C ASP A 182 49.17 -32.47 -26.36
N THR A 183 48.83 -32.36 -27.65
CA THR A 183 48.24 -33.32 -28.58
C THR A 183 47.45 -34.55 -28.08
N ARG A 184 46.22 -34.69 -28.59
CA ARG A 184 45.90 -35.77 -29.57
C ARG A 184 44.53 -35.63 -30.22
N ASP A 185 44.58 -35.75 -31.53
CA ASP A 185 43.48 -35.93 -32.46
C ASP A 185 42.52 -37.05 -32.04
N SER A 186 41.23 -36.78 -32.19
CA SER A 186 40.24 -37.79 -32.58
C SER A 186 39.12 -37.11 -33.36
N LYS A 187 39.24 -37.30 -34.67
CA LYS A 187 38.26 -37.10 -35.72
C LYS A 187 36.90 -37.72 -35.40
N ASP A 188 35.89 -37.07 -35.94
CA ASP A 188 34.64 -37.64 -36.46
C ASP A 188 33.64 -38.25 -35.48
N SER A 189 32.69 -37.40 -35.04
CA SER A 189 31.25 -37.74 -34.97
C SER A 189 30.40 -36.47 -35.03
N LYS A 190 30.23 -35.94 -36.25
CA LYS A 190 29.08 -35.11 -36.63
C LYS A 190 27.80 -35.87 -36.30
N GLY A 191 26.88 -35.28 -35.54
CA GLY A 191 25.64 -35.99 -35.22
C GLY A 191 24.58 -35.27 -34.39
N SER A 192 24.26 -34.01 -34.69
CA SER A 192 22.89 -33.48 -34.61
C SER A 192 22.12 -33.65 -33.26
N LYS A 193 22.60 -33.04 -32.17
CA LYS A 193 21.84 -33.02 -30.88
C LYS A 193 21.49 -31.63 -30.33
N ASP A 194 22.16 -30.56 -30.77
CA ASP A 194 21.95 -29.20 -30.23
C ASP A 194 20.79 -28.40 -30.88
N SER A 195 20.05 -28.99 -31.81
CA SER A 195 18.88 -28.37 -32.44
C SER A 195 17.54 -28.74 -31.80
N ARG A 196 17.49 -29.72 -30.88
CA ARG A 196 16.25 -30.14 -30.21
C ARG A 196 15.82 -29.22 -29.06
N ASP A 197 16.76 -28.62 -28.33
CA ASP A 197 16.42 -27.80 -27.16
C ASP A 197 15.98 -26.37 -27.52
N LYS A 198 16.43 -25.84 -28.66
CA LYS A 198 15.88 -24.57 -29.20
C LYS A 198 14.50 -24.77 -29.83
N ALA A 199 14.19 -25.96 -30.34
CA ALA A 199 12.91 -26.27 -30.95
C ALA A 199 11.79 -26.43 -29.90
N THR A 200 12.07 -26.97 -28.71
CA THR A 200 11.07 -27.05 -27.63
C THR A 200 10.73 -25.68 -27.05
N ALA A 201 11.71 -24.82 -26.81
CA ALA A 201 11.47 -23.44 -26.35
C ALA A 201 10.68 -22.58 -27.36
N ALA A 202 10.94 -22.75 -28.68
CA ALA A 202 10.20 -22.05 -29.73
C ALA A 202 8.78 -22.61 -29.96
N LYS A 203 8.59 -23.92 -29.78
CA LYS A 203 7.30 -24.60 -29.97
C LYS A 203 6.32 -24.32 -28.82
N ASP A 204 6.82 -24.12 -27.60
CA ASP A 204 6.01 -23.63 -26.48
C ASP A 204 5.62 -22.15 -26.64
N GLY A 205 6.50 -21.34 -27.24
CA GLY A 205 6.20 -19.95 -27.62
C GLY A 205 5.00 -19.83 -28.57
N ALA A 206 4.96 -20.67 -29.61
CA ALA A 206 3.89 -20.63 -30.62
C ALA A 206 2.53 -21.19 -30.14
N ARG A 207 2.52 -22.11 -29.17
CA ARG A 207 1.27 -22.63 -28.57
C ARG A 207 0.69 -21.69 -27.49
N SER A 208 1.51 -20.82 -26.90
CA SER A 208 1.09 -19.82 -25.90
C SER A 208 0.39 -18.58 -26.49
N GLY A 209 0.52 -18.35 -27.80
CA GLY A 209 0.06 -17.12 -28.47
C GLY A 209 -1.45 -17.04 -28.76
N ARG A 210 -2.22 -18.13 -28.59
CA ARG A 210 -3.68 -18.09 -28.81
C ARG A 210 -4.42 -18.10 -27.48
N GLY A 211 -4.61 -16.90 -26.92
CA GLY A 211 -5.69 -16.60 -25.96
C GLY A 211 -5.73 -17.42 -24.68
N ARG A 212 -4.57 -17.85 -24.14
CA ARG A 212 -4.55 -18.48 -22.81
C ARG A 212 -4.95 -17.44 -21.76
N LEU A 213 -5.93 -17.80 -20.94
CA LEU A 213 -6.29 -17.03 -19.75
C LEU A 213 -5.06 -16.87 -18.86
N PRO A 214 -4.84 -15.66 -18.28
CA PRO A 214 -3.83 -15.53 -17.24
C PRO A 214 -4.20 -16.48 -16.10
N GLN A 215 -3.26 -17.30 -15.69
CA GLN A 215 -3.47 -18.21 -14.56
C GLN A 215 -3.38 -17.50 -13.21
N TYR A 216 -2.87 -16.28 -13.19
CA TYR A 216 -2.64 -15.52 -11.97
C TYR A 216 -2.96 -14.04 -12.17
N VAL A 217 -3.62 -13.45 -11.18
CA VAL A 217 -3.83 -12.01 -11.10
C VAL A 217 -3.42 -11.53 -9.70
N SER A 218 -2.65 -10.45 -9.64
CA SER A 218 -2.28 -9.78 -8.39
C SER A 218 -2.68 -8.31 -8.39
N LEU A 219 -3.32 -7.90 -7.30
CA LEU A 219 -3.69 -6.52 -7.03
C LEU A 219 -2.59 -5.86 -6.19
N HIS A 220 -2.04 -4.75 -6.68
CA HIS A 220 -1.13 -3.86 -5.97
C HIS A 220 -1.83 -2.53 -5.64
N VAL A 221 -1.21 -1.68 -4.82
CA VAL A 221 -1.79 -0.38 -4.44
C VAL A 221 -2.14 0.48 -5.66
N GLN A 222 -1.25 0.49 -6.66
CA GLN A 222 -1.37 1.36 -7.84
C GLN A 222 -1.62 0.61 -9.14
N THR A 223 -1.47 -0.71 -9.17
CA THR A 223 -1.51 -1.48 -10.43
C THR A 223 -2.16 -2.83 -10.22
N ILE A 224 -2.53 -3.45 -11.33
CA ILE A 224 -3.03 -4.83 -11.38
C ILE A 224 -2.14 -5.55 -12.37
N CYS A 225 -1.55 -6.65 -11.92
CA CYS A 225 -0.64 -7.45 -12.72
C CYS A 225 -1.28 -8.80 -13.01
N SER A 226 -1.09 -9.30 -14.23
CA SER A 226 -1.53 -10.61 -14.68
C SER A 226 -0.34 -11.41 -15.21
N GLY A 227 -0.37 -12.71 -14.96
CA GLY A 227 0.73 -13.60 -15.25
C GLY A 227 0.29 -15.06 -15.33
N ASP A 228 1.28 -15.92 -15.54
CA ASP A 228 1.12 -17.36 -15.54
C ASP A 228 2.07 -18.00 -14.53
N PHE A 229 1.75 -19.20 -14.05
CA PHE A 229 2.69 -19.96 -13.25
C PHE A 229 3.79 -20.51 -14.17
N GLY A 230 5.02 -20.11 -13.91
CA GLY A 230 6.20 -20.62 -14.58
C GLY A 230 6.66 -21.94 -13.96
N GLY A 231 6.99 -22.92 -14.81
CA GLY A 231 7.59 -24.18 -14.40
C GLY A 231 6.60 -25.31 -14.09
N ASN A 232 7.13 -26.41 -13.55
CA ASN A 232 6.33 -27.58 -13.17
C ASN A 232 5.34 -27.18 -12.05
N ILE A 233 4.08 -27.53 -12.24
CA ILE A 233 2.96 -27.26 -11.32
C ILE A 233 3.32 -27.84 -9.94
N GLY A 234 3.67 -26.98 -9.00
CA GLY A 234 4.09 -27.34 -7.65
C GLY A 234 4.05 -26.12 -6.73
N ALA A 235 4.07 -26.34 -5.41
CA ALA A 235 3.86 -25.29 -4.40
C ALA A 235 4.84 -24.10 -4.45
N ASN A 236 5.94 -24.22 -5.21
CA ASN A 236 6.95 -23.18 -5.42
C ASN A 236 6.99 -22.68 -6.87
N SER A 237 5.92 -22.86 -7.66
CA SER A 237 5.90 -22.39 -9.04
C SER A 237 6.07 -20.88 -9.08
N GLN A 238 7.15 -20.42 -9.70
CA GLN A 238 7.46 -19.01 -9.80
C GLN A 238 6.41 -18.34 -10.69
N VAL A 239 5.65 -17.40 -10.14
CA VAL A 239 4.70 -16.61 -10.93
C VAL A 239 5.49 -15.74 -11.91
N ARG A 240 5.22 -15.91 -13.21
CA ARG A 240 5.80 -15.10 -14.28
C ARG A 240 4.78 -14.07 -14.72
N ILE A 241 5.06 -12.82 -14.39
CA ILE A 241 4.16 -11.71 -14.72
C ILE A 241 4.40 -11.28 -16.15
N LYS A 242 3.30 -11.20 -16.90
CA LYS A 242 3.29 -10.86 -18.32
C LYS A 242 2.97 -9.40 -18.54
N SER A 243 2.00 -8.88 -17.81
CA SER A 243 1.47 -7.53 -17.99
C SER A 243 1.08 -6.93 -16.65
N CYS A 244 1.29 -5.62 -16.51
CA CYS A 244 0.78 -4.82 -15.41
C CYS A 244 0.09 -3.59 -15.99
N THR A 245 -0.99 -3.15 -15.35
CA THR A 245 -1.63 -1.88 -15.69
C THR A 245 -0.69 -0.71 -15.36
N LYS A 246 -0.79 0.37 -16.13
CA LYS A 246 0.00 1.59 -15.84
C LYS A 246 -0.63 2.30 -14.62
N PRO A 247 0.19 2.78 -13.67
CA PRO A 247 -0.31 3.57 -12.53
C PRO A 247 -1.18 4.74 -13.00
N GLY A 248 -2.31 4.96 -12.34
CA GLY A 248 -3.23 6.07 -12.63
C GLY A 248 -4.10 5.90 -13.87
N ARG A 249 -3.92 4.84 -14.66
CA ARG A 249 -4.82 4.55 -15.79
C ARG A 249 -6.07 3.85 -15.28
N THR A 250 -7.23 4.42 -15.58
CA THR A 250 -8.53 3.75 -15.34
C THR A 250 -8.65 2.60 -16.32
N VAL A 251 -8.91 1.40 -15.80
CA VAL A 251 -9.21 0.24 -16.62
C VAL A 251 -10.59 0.47 -17.23
N LYS A 252 -10.68 0.52 -18.56
CA LYS A 252 -11.96 0.79 -19.25
C LYS A 252 -12.84 -0.44 -19.33
N ASP A 253 -12.22 -1.61 -19.50
CA ASP A 253 -12.90 -2.88 -19.67
C ASP A 253 -12.17 -4.01 -18.94
N MET A 254 -12.90 -5.02 -18.46
CA MET A 254 -12.31 -6.26 -17.92
C MET A 254 -11.38 -6.95 -18.94
N GLY A 255 -11.61 -6.73 -20.24
CA GLY A 255 -10.72 -7.20 -21.29
C GLY A 255 -9.29 -6.65 -21.14
N GLU A 256 -9.16 -5.36 -20.82
CA GLU A 256 -7.86 -4.73 -20.54
C GLU A 256 -7.27 -5.26 -19.22
N LEU A 257 -8.11 -5.52 -18.21
CA LEU A 257 -7.68 -6.05 -16.91
C LEU A 257 -7.06 -7.45 -17.01
N VAL A 258 -7.75 -8.34 -17.73
CA VAL A 258 -7.38 -9.75 -17.84
C VAL A 258 -6.46 -9.98 -19.06
N GLY A 259 -6.15 -8.93 -19.82
CA GLY A 259 -5.27 -8.99 -20.99
C GLY A 259 -5.91 -9.65 -22.22
N PHE A 260 -7.24 -9.72 -22.27
CA PHE A 260 -7.96 -10.12 -23.47
C PHE A 260 -7.93 -8.97 -24.48
N LYS A 261 -6.99 -9.05 -25.44
CA LYS A 261 -6.95 -8.12 -26.57
C LYS A 261 -8.07 -8.34 -27.59
N THR A 262 -8.83 -9.44 -27.48
CA THR A 262 -9.97 -9.73 -28.35
C THR A 262 -11.16 -10.10 -27.49
N PRO A 263 -12.28 -9.37 -27.61
CA PRO A 263 -13.46 -9.61 -26.80
C PRO A 263 -14.03 -10.99 -27.08
N PHE A 264 -14.77 -11.52 -26.12
CA PHE A 264 -15.64 -12.69 -26.25
C PHE A 264 -16.77 -12.48 -27.29
N GLU A 265 -16.55 -11.70 -28.36
CA GLU A 265 -17.53 -11.27 -29.37
C GLU A 265 -18.37 -12.43 -29.95
N GLY A 266 -17.86 -13.66 -29.94
CA GLY A 266 -18.61 -14.85 -30.35
C GLY A 266 -19.31 -15.64 -29.23
N LEU A 267 -18.90 -15.50 -27.97
CA LEU A 267 -19.34 -16.34 -26.85
C LEU A 267 -20.32 -15.64 -25.90
N THR A 268 -20.18 -14.32 -25.70
CA THR A 268 -21.07 -13.57 -24.79
C THR A 268 -22.46 -13.32 -25.38
N SER A 269 -22.56 -13.15 -26.69
CA SER A 269 -23.80 -12.73 -27.38
C SER A 269 -24.96 -13.73 -27.33
N ARG A 270 -24.72 -14.98 -26.92
CA ARG A 270 -25.77 -16.04 -26.91
C ARG A 270 -26.02 -16.70 -25.57
N LEU A 271 -25.12 -16.59 -24.59
CA LEU A 271 -25.16 -17.44 -23.40
C LEU A 271 -24.85 -16.74 -22.07
N LEU A 272 -24.25 -15.54 -22.08
CA LEU A 272 -24.08 -14.79 -20.84
C LEU A 272 -25.24 -13.81 -20.69
N PRO A 273 -26.10 -13.94 -19.67
CA PRO A 273 -27.17 -12.99 -19.41
C PRO A 273 -26.58 -11.59 -19.21
N THR A 274 -27.29 -10.56 -19.69
CA THR A 274 -27.03 -9.11 -19.55
C THR A 274 -26.60 -8.70 -18.14
N PHE A 275 -27.02 -9.47 -17.15
CA PHE A 275 -26.65 -9.34 -15.75
C PHE A 275 -25.13 -9.42 -15.48
N ILE A 276 -24.37 -10.25 -16.22
CA ILE A 276 -22.92 -10.38 -16.01
C ILE A 276 -22.18 -9.15 -16.52
N THR A 277 -22.61 -8.57 -17.64
CA THR A 277 -21.96 -7.36 -18.17
C THR A 277 -22.13 -6.17 -17.24
N GLU A 278 -23.34 -5.97 -16.68
CA GLU A 278 -23.59 -4.87 -15.74
C GLU A 278 -22.82 -5.04 -14.42
N THR A 279 -22.80 -6.27 -13.87
CA THR A 279 -22.07 -6.55 -12.63
C THR A 279 -20.56 -6.41 -12.78
N MET A 280 -20.00 -6.82 -13.92
CA MET A 280 -18.58 -6.65 -14.21
C MET A 280 -18.18 -5.18 -14.35
N GLN A 281 -19.01 -4.36 -14.99
CA GLN A 281 -18.71 -2.95 -15.14
C GLN A 281 -18.73 -2.22 -13.80
N LEU A 282 -19.73 -2.53 -12.95
CA LEU A 282 -19.80 -1.98 -11.59
C LEU A 282 -18.60 -2.42 -10.72
N LEU A 283 -18.10 -3.64 -10.93
CA LEU A 283 -16.89 -4.13 -10.27
C LEU A 283 -15.63 -3.40 -10.75
N VAL A 284 -15.48 -3.16 -12.06
CA VAL A 284 -14.36 -2.38 -12.61
C VAL A 284 -14.36 -0.97 -12.06
N ASP A 285 -15.52 -0.32 -12.00
CA ASP A 285 -15.66 1.02 -11.45
C ASP A 285 -15.33 1.06 -9.94
N ALA A 286 -15.80 0.06 -9.19
CA ALA A 286 -15.45 -0.07 -7.77
C ALA A 286 -13.94 -0.27 -7.56
N ILE A 287 -13.29 -1.13 -8.35
CA ILE A 287 -11.84 -1.37 -8.29
C ILE A 287 -11.08 -0.09 -8.65
N ASN A 288 -11.45 0.57 -9.75
CA ASN A 288 -10.83 1.84 -10.16
C ASN A 288 -10.96 2.92 -9.06
N SER A 289 -12.12 2.99 -8.41
CA SER A 289 -12.37 3.93 -7.30
C SER A 289 -11.51 3.61 -6.08
N ILE A 290 -11.50 2.34 -5.64
CA ILE A 290 -10.69 1.87 -4.50
C ILE A 290 -9.20 2.08 -4.77
N GLN A 291 -8.72 1.77 -5.97
CA GLN A 291 -7.31 1.92 -6.34
C GLN A 291 -6.89 3.40 -6.34
N LYS A 292 -7.74 4.30 -6.85
CA LYS A 292 -7.52 5.76 -6.78
C LYS A 292 -7.47 6.24 -5.32
N LEU A 293 -8.41 5.80 -4.49
CA LEU A 293 -8.44 6.16 -3.08
C LEU A 293 -7.21 5.65 -2.35
N LEU A 294 -6.91 4.35 -2.44
CA LEU A 294 -5.72 3.75 -1.82
C LEU A 294 -4.45 4.48 -2.27
N THR A 295 -4.29 4.71 -3.58
CA THR A 295 -3.15 5.45 -4.11
C THR A 295 -3.04 6.85 -3.52
N ALA A 296 -4.15 7.60 -3.43
CA ALA A 296 -4.16 8.93 -2.86
C ALA A 296 -3.80 8.93 -1.36
N VAL A 297 -4.41 8.04 -0.58
CA VAL A 297 -4.16 7.96 0.88
C VAL A 297 -2.72 7.53 1.15
N PHE A 298 -2.19 6.52 0.45
CA PHE A 298 -0.79 6.11 0.59
C PHE A 298 0.20 7.18 0.12
N ALA A 299 -0.12 7.94 -0.93
CA ALA A 299 0.71 9.07 -1.37
C ALA A 299 0.76 10.18 -0.30
N ILE A 300 -0.39 10.56 0.26
CA ILE A 300 -0.48 11.54 1.36
C ILE A 300 0.29 11.05 2.59
N ALA A 301 0.11 9.78 2.96
CA ALA A 301 0.85 9.14 4.07
C ALA A 301 2.37 9.22 3.85
N THR A 302 2.82 8.99 2.61
CA THR A 302 4.23 9.07 2.23
C THR A 302 4.76 10.50 2.38
N VAL A 303 4.04 11.49 1.87
CA VAL A 303 4.42 12.92 1.97
C VAL A 303 4.53 13.36 3.43
N PHE A 304 3.53 13.05 4.26
CA PHE A 304 3.59 13.40 5.68
C PHE A 304 4.71 12.67 6.43
N SER A 305 5.02 11.43 6.07
CA SER A 305 6.14 10.69 6.66
C SER A 305 7.49 11.35 6.34
N PHE A 306 7.71 11.77 5.09
CA PHE A 306 8.92 12.52 4.72
C PHE A 306 8.98 13.91 5.35
N LEU A 307 7.85 14.61 5.43
CA LEU A 307 7.80 15.92 6.07
C LEU A 307 8.10 15.81 7.58
N SER A 308 7.60 14.76 8.25
CA SER A 308 7.97 14.47 9.63
C SER A 308 9.48 14.23 9.75
N LEU A 309 10.08 13.44 8.86
CA LEU A 309 11.53 13.22 8.85
C LEU A 309 12.33 14.52 8.72
N LEU A 310 11.93 15.42 7.81
CA LEU A 310 12.58 16.73 7.66
C LEU A 310 12.47 17.57 8.92
N LEU A 311 11.31 17.55 9.60
CA LEU A 311 11.13 18.25 10.86
C LEU A 311 11.89 17.62 12.02
N ILE A 312 12.10 16.29 12.02
CA ILE A 312 12.99 15.63 12.98
C ILE A 312 14.42 16.18 12.80
N VAL A 313 14.91 16.27 11.56
CA VAL A 313 16.23 16.86 11.27
C VAL A 313 16.29 18.33 11.66
N ALA A 314 15.27 19.13 11.33
CA ALA A 314 15.21 20.54 11.74
C ALA A 314 15.20 20.70 13.27
N SER A 315 14.49 19.82 13.99
CA SER A 315 14.43 19.82 15.45
C SER A 315 15.79 19.52 16.11
N PHE A 316 16.67 18.81 15.40
CA PHE A 316 18.04 18.55 15.84
C PHE A 316 18.88 19.83 15.87
N PHE A 317 18.74 20.69 14.86
CA PHE A 317 19.46 21.96 14.77
C PHE A 317 18.85 23.05 15.67
N LEU A 318 17.54 22.99 15.91
CA LEU A 318 16.80 24.03 16.65
C LEU A 318 16.05 23.46 17.87
N PRO A 319 16.73 22.77 18.81
CA PRO A 319 16.08 22.05 19.91
C PRO A 319 15.38 22.96 20.94
N ARG A 320 15.67 24.26 20.90
CA ARG A 320 15.05 25.26 21.79
C ARG A 320 13.71 25.78 21.25
N ASN A 321 13.40 25.58 19.98
CA ASN A 321 12.18 26.13 19.40
C ASN A 321 10.99 25.21 19.67
N LYS A 322 10.15 25.60 20.63
CA LYS A 322 8.95 24.84 21.03
C LYS A 322 7.96 24.69 19.87
N ALA A 323 7.90 25.65 18.96
CA ALA A 323 7.00 25.59 17.80
C ALA A 323 7.34 24.44 16.86
N ILE A 324 8.64 24.18 16.61
CA ILE A 324 9.08 23.08 15.74
C ILE A 324 8.71 21.72 16.35
N ILE A 325 8.85 21.58 17.68
CA ILE A 325 8.50 20.34 18.38
C ILE A 325 7.00 20.06 18.29
N PHE A 326 6.16 21.09 18.48
CA PHE A 326 4.71 20.95 18.35
C PHE A 326 4.28 20.67 16.90
N ALA A 327 4.85 21.40 15.93
CA ALA A 327 4.57 21.17 14.51
C ALA A 327 4.94 19.74 14.09
N ASN A 328 6.09 19.23 14.53
CA ASN A 328 6.50 17.87 14.23
C ASN A 328 5.61 16.83 14.91
N PHE A 329 5.14 17.09 16.14
CA PHE A 329 4.16 16.23 16.78
C PHE A 329 2.86 16.12 15.98
N VAL A 330 2.30 17.25 15.53
CA VAL A 330 1.07 17.25 14.72
C VAL A 330 1.28 16.49 13.41
N ILE A 331 2.39 16.73 12.71
CA ILE A 331 2.71 16.05 11.45
C ILE A 331 2.98 14.57 11.67
N ALA A 332 3.67 14.19 12.75
CA ALA A 332 3.87 12.78 13.12
C ALA A 332 2.57 12.08 13.47
N ALA A 333 1.63 12.77 14.14
CA ALA A 333 0.30 12.25 14.43
C ALA A 333 -0.50 12.00 13.14
N LEU A 334 -0.50 12.96 12.21
CA LEU A 334 -1.12 12.80 10.90
C LEU A 334 -0.47 11.66 10.09
N ALA A 335 0.86 11.61 10.05
CA ALA A 335 1.59 10.54 9.38
C ALA A 335 1.24 9.16 9.96
N ALA A 336 1.22 9.03 11.29
CA ALA A 336 0.83 7.79 11.96
C ALA A 336 -0.62 7.41 11.67
N GLY A 337 -1.55 8.37 11.72
CA GLY A 337 -2.95 8.15 11.38
C GLY A 337 -3.14 7.68 9.94
N PHE A 338 -2.53 8.36 8.97
CA PHE A 338 -2.62 7.97 7.56
C PHE A 338 -1.93 6.64 7.27
N VAL A 339 -0.72 6.40 7.78
CA VAL A 339 -0.01 5.12 7.57
C VAL A 339 -0.79 3.96 8.17
N SER A 340 -1.15 4.04 9.46
CA SER A 340 -1.90 2.97 10.14
C SER A 340 -3.29 2.77 9.52
N GLY A 341 -4.03 3.84 9.27
CA GLY A 341 -5.36 3.79 8.64
C GLY A 341 -5.33 3.19 7.24
N SER A 342 -4.32 3.54 6.42
CA SER A 342 -4.17 2.98 5.07
C SER A 342 -3.94 1.48 5.09
N PHE A 343 -3.03 1.01 5.96
CA PHE A 343 -2.69 -0.40 6.04
C PHE A 343 -3.82 -1.24 6.65
N ILE A 344 -4.42 -0.77 7.75
CA ILE A 344 -5.58 -1.45 8.36
C ILE A 344 -6.74 -1.49 7.37
N GLY A 345 -7.03 -0.37 6.69
CA GLY A 345 -8.07 -0.28 5.67
C GLY A 345 -7.83 -1.25 4.52
N ALA A 346 -6.60 -1.29 3.98
CA ALA A 346 -6.23 -2.24 2.94
C ALA A 346 -6.39 -3.70 3.40
N ASP A 347 -5.96 -4.04 4.61
CA ASP A 347 -6.08 -5.39 5.17
C ASP A 347 -7.55 -5.81 5.35
N VAL A 348 -8.39 -4.94 5.88
CA VAL A 348 -9.84 -5.20 6.06
C VAL A 348 -10.52 -5.39 4.71
N ILE A 349 -10.27 -4.50 3.75
CA ILE A 349 -10.82 -4.60 2.40
C ILE A 349 -10.37 -5.92 1.75
N SER A 350 -9.10 -6.28 1.88
CA SER A 350 -8.54 -7.48 1.25
C SER A 350 -9.07 -8.76 1.85
N LYS A 351 -9.22 -8.83 3.18
CA LYS A 351 -9.85 -9.98 3.85
C LYS A 351 -11.32 -10.13 3.44
N SER A 352 -12.04 -9.01 3.34
CA SER A 352 -13.44 -8.99 2.90
C SER A 352 -13.56 -9.50 1.47
N VAL A 353 -12.73 -8.99 0.56
CA VAL A 353 -12.70 -9.40 -0.85
C VAL A 353 -12.28 -10.87 -0.97
N ALA A 354 -11.20 -11.31 -0.30
CA ALA A 354 -10.71 -12.68 -0.36
C ALA A 354 -11.76 -13.69 0.15
N SER A 355 -12.39 -13.41 1.30
CA SER A 355 -13.43 -14.28 1.87
C SER A 355 -14.62 -14.43 0.92
N ARG A 356 -15.04 -13.33 0.28
CA ARG A 356 -16.15 -13.35 -0.67
C ARG A 356 -15.78 -14.04 -1.97
N THR A 357 -14.62 -13.75 -2.53
CA THR A 357 -14.11 -14.43 -3.73
C THR A 357 -14.02 -15.94 -3.49
N ASN A 358 -13.46 -16.38 -2.36
CA ASN A 358 -13.36 -17.80 -2.03
C ASN A 358 -14.75 -18.46 -1.84
N ARG A 359 -15.76 -17.72 -1.39
CA ARG A 359 -17.13 -18.23 -1.26
C ARG A 359 -17.84 -18.34 -2.61
N ILE A 360 -17.67 -17.35 -3.49
CA ILE A 360 -18.29 -17.30 -4.82
C ILE A 360 -17.67 -18.35 -5.74
N PHE A 361 -16.35 -18.49 -5.70
CA PHE A 361 -15.60 -19.35 -6.61
C PHE A 361 -15.21 -20.70 -6.02
N ARG A 362 -15.88 -21.13 -4.96
CA ARG A 362 -15.63 -22.43 -4.33
C ARG A 362 -15.76 -23.58 -5.33
N ASP A 363 -16.69 -23.47 -6.27
CA ASP A 363 -16.95 -24.49 -7.30
C ASP A 363 -15.92 -24.48 -8.44
N PHE A 364 -15.18 -23.37 -8.58
CA PHE A 364 -14.18 -23.18 -9.64
C PHE A 364 -12.74 -23.38 -9.14
N ASN A 365 -12.58 -23.74 -7.86
CA ASN A 365 -11.29 -23.91 -7.20
C ASN A 365 -10.34 -22.71 -7.35
N VAL A 366 -10.91 -21.50 -7.41
CA VAL A 366 -10.16 -20.24 -7.39
C VAL A 366 -9.81 -19.93 -5.95
N HIS A 367 -8.52 -19.78 -5.67
CA HIS A 367 -8.03 -19.42 -4.35
C HIS A 367 -7.52 -17.98 -4.37
N ALA A 368 -8.18 -17.13 -3.58
CA ALA A 368 -7.70 -15.80 -3.25
C ALA A 368 -6.91 -15.85 -1.94
N GLU A 369 -5.64 -15.44 -2.00
CA GLU A 369 -4.71 -15.39 -0.87
C GLU A 369 -4.21 -13.96 -0.66
N LEU A 370 -4.07 -13.53 0.60
CA LEU A 370 -3.45 -12.25 0.92
C LEU A 370 -1.94 -12.36 0.76
N GLY A 371 -1.30 -11.30 0.26
CA GLY A 371 0.16 -11.26 0.20
C GLY A 371 0.77 -11.25 1.60
N SER A 372 1.44 -12.33 1.98
CA SER A 372 2.10 -12.45 3.28
C SER A 372 3.20 -11.40 3.49
N MET A 373 3.94 -11.02 2.44
CA MET A 373 4.94 -9.95 2.55
C MET A 373 4.29 -8.56 2.68
N PHE A 374 3.16 -8.31 2.00
CA PHE A 374 2.40 -7.07 2.19
C PHE A 374 1.98 -6.91 3.65
N LEU A 375 1.44 -7.97 4.25
CA LEU A 375 1.05 -7.99 5.67
C LEU A 375 2.25 -7.80 6.63
N GLY A 376 3.39 -8.41 6.32
CA GLY A 376 4.61 -8.19 7.10
C GLY A 376 5.10 -6.74 7.05
N VAL A 377 5.10 -6.14 5.85
CA VAL A 377 5.50 -4.74 5.65
C VAL A 377 4.49 -3.77 6.26
N SER A 378 3.18 -4.05 6.18
CA SER A 378 2.12 -3.21 6.74
C SER A 378 2.22 -3.12 8.26
N ILE A 379 2.41 -4.26 8.93
CA ILE A 379 2.59 -4.32 10.38
C ILE A 379 3.86 -3.59 10.80
N ALA A 380 4.99 -3.85 10.11
CA ALA A 380 6.26 -3.19 10.43
C ALA A 380 6.16 -1.66 10.29
N ALA A 381 5.64 -1.16 9.16
CA ALA A 381 5.47 0.27 8.91
C ALA A 381 4.55 0.92 9.96
N THR A 382 3.44 0.26 10.30
CA THR A 382 2.50 0.75 11.33
C THR A 382 3.18 0.85 12.69
N VAL A 383 3.93 -0.19 13.12
CA VAL A 383 4.63 -0.19 14.41
C VAL A 383 5.69 0.92 14.46
N PHE A 384 6.52 1.07 13.43
CA PHE A 384 7.54 2.14 13.41
C PHE A 384 6.90 3.54 13.43
N SER A 385 5.82 3.74 12.69
CA SER A 385 5.10 5.02 12.68
C SER A 385 4.47 5.34 14.04
N CYS A 386 3.86 4.35 14.70
CA CYS A 386 3.33 4.51 16.06
C CYS A 386 4.43 4.83 17.08
N LEU A 387 5.61 4.20 16.99
CA LEU A 387 6.75 4.50 17.89
C LEU A 387 7.24 5.94 17.73
N VAL A 388 7.32 6.43 16.49
CA VAL A 388 7.69 7.82 16.20
C VAL A 388 6.66 8.77 16.82
N PHE A 389 5.36 8.52 16.62
CA PHE A 389 4.29 9.31 17.22
C PHE A 389 4.35 9.31 18.75
N LEU A 390 4.46 8.14 19.40
CA LEU A 390 4.55 8.02 20.85
C LEU A 390 5.75 8.77 21.43
N TYR A 391 6.89 8.72 20.74
CA TYR A 391 8.06 9.51 21.14
C TYR A 391 7.77 11.01 21.14
N TRP A 392 7.16 11.54 20.07
CA TRP A 392 6.80 12.95 19.98
C TRP A 392 5.72 13.33 20.99
N LEU A 393 4.76 12.45 21.25
CA LEU A 393 3.74 12.63 22.28
C LEU A 393 4.38 12.78 23.67
N VAL A 394 5.27 11.86 24.05
CA VAL A 394 6.02 11.95 25.32
C VAL A 394 6.81 13.25 25.40
N ARG A 395 7.45 13.66 24.29
CA ARG A 395 8.19 14.93 24.23
C ARG A 395 7.31 16.15 24.45
N VAL A 396 6.12 16.19 23.83
CA VAL A 396 5.14 17.27 24.02
C VAL A 396 4.63 17.29 25.46
N ILE A 397 4.34 16.13 26.06
CA ILE A 397 3.91 16.03 27.47
C ILE A 397 4.98 16.60 28.42
N LEU A 398 6.26 16.29 28.17
CA LEU A 398 7.37 16.84 28.97
C LEU A 398 7.46 18.37 28.86
N LEU A 399 7.30 18.92 27.65
CA LEU A 399 7.28 20.38 27.44
C LEU A 399 6.06 21.04 28.09
N LEU A 400 4.90 20.40 28.03
CA LEU A 400 3.68 20.89 28.65
C LEU A 400 3.83 20.90 30.17
N ARG A 401 4.46 19.87 30.75
CA ARG A 401 4.75 19.80 32.19
C ARG A 401 5.64 20.97 32.64
N GLU A 402 6.69 21.32 31.88
CA GLU A 402 7.53 22.49 32.19
C GLU A 402 6.73 23.80 32.15
N LYS A 403 5.85 23.96 31.15
CA LYS A 403 5.00 25.16 31.02
C LYS A 403 4.01 25.25 32.19
N ILE A 404 3.32 24.16 32.52
CA ILE A 404 2.36 24.11 33.63
C ILE A 404 3.06 24.41 34.97
N LEU A 405 4.24 23.83 35.20
CA LEU A 405 5.01 24.10 36.43
C LEU A 405 5.48 25.55 36.53
N ALA A 406 5.77 26.22 35.41
CA ALA A 406 6.13 27.64 35.40
C ALA A 406 4.90 28.56 35.58
N THR A 407 3.73 28.17 35.07
CA THR A 407 2.49 28.96 35.14
C THR A 407 1.82 28.92 36.52
N ILE A 408 2.17 27.99 37.40
CA ILE A 408 1.62 27.93 38.77
C ILE A 408 2.62 28.58 39.75
N PRO A 409 2.62 29.92 39.93
CA PRO A 409 3.54 30.60 40.84
C PRO A 409 3.35 30.17 42.31
N SER A 410 2.16 29.65 42.68
CA SER A 410 1.85 29.19 44.03
C SER A 410 2.63 27.93 44.45
N LEU A 411 3.09 27.11 43.48
CA LEU A 411 3.87 25.91 43.78
C LEU A 411 5.30 26.23 44.26
N SER A 412 5.85 27.40 43.90
CA SER A 412 7.16 27.85 44.42
C SER A 412 7.11 28.15 45.92
N LYS A 413 6.00 28.73 46.41
CA LYS A 413 5.73 28.93 47.84
C LYS A 413 5.56 27.59 48.57
N VAL A 414 4.88 26.63 47.95
CA VAL A 414 4.71 25.28 48.53
C VAL A 414 6.03 24.50 48.54
N GLN A 415 6.89 24.62 47.52
CA GLN A 415 8.23 24.03 47.54
C GLN A 415 9.14 24.68 48.59
N GLY A 416 9.02 25.99 48.82
CA GLY A 416 9.68 26.66 49.94
C GLY A 416 9.22 26.14 51.30
N LEU A 417 7.92 25.89 51.46
CA LEU A 417 7.34 25.30 52.68
C LEU A 417 7.73 23.83 52.86
N MET A 418 7.80 23.02 51.80
CA MET A 418 8.29 21.64 51.88
C MET A 418 9.78 21.58 52.24
N LYS A 419 10.61 22.52 51.75
CA LYS A 419 12.01 22.61 52.18
C LYS A 419 12.17 23.04 53.63
N ARG A 420 11.30 23.92 54.14
CA ARG A 420 11.28 24.27 55.58
C ARG A 420 10.82 23.11 56.45
N LYS A 421 9.81 22.34 56.04
CA LYS A 421 9.35 21.15 56.79
C LYS A 421 10.42 20.03 56.82
N LYS A 422 11.14 19.84 55.71
CA LYS A 422 12.18 18.81 55.62
C LYS A 422 13.40 19.06 56.53
N ALA A 423 13.64 20.32 56.94
CA ALA A 423 14.67 20.66 57.93
C ALA A 423 14.19 20.51 59.39
N THR A 424 12.88 20.33 59.62
CA THR A 424 12.31 20.12 60.97
C THR A 424 11.94 18.66 61.22
N ASP A 425 11.76 17.86 60.16
CA ASP A 425 11.44 16.43 60.24
C ASP A 425 12.68 15.51 60.12
N GLU A 426 13.89 16.06 59.96
CA GLU A 426 15.14 15.28 59.88
C GLU A 426 15.56 14.67 61.25
N GLU A 427 14.87 15.02 62.33
CA GLU A 427 15.01 14.36 63.64
C GLU A 427 13.94 13.27 63.90
N ALA A 428 12.94 13.10 63.03
CA ALA A 428 11.85 12.13 63.23
C ALA A 428 11.36 11.50 61.91
N GLY A 429 12.14 10.59 61.30
CA GLY A 429 11.79 10.14 59.95
C GLY A 429 12.26 8.77 59.47
N THR A 430 12.66 7.84 60.34
CA THR A 430 13.16 6.51 59.93
C THR A 430 12.07 5.51 59.49
N ALA A 431 10.79 5.92 59.42
CA ALA A 431 9.67 5.00 59.16
C ALA A 431 9.05 5.09 57.75
N GLU A 432 8.99 6.26 57.10
CA GLU A 432 8.26 6.43 55.82
C GLU A 432 9.01 5.90 54.58
N GLY A 433 10.35 5.90 54.60
CA GLY A 433 11.16 5.38 53.48
C GLY A 433 10.96 3.88 53.21
N LYS A 434 10.54 3.10 54.21
CA LYS A 434 10.24 1.67 54.05
C LYS A 434 8.92 1.41 53.33
N ALA A 435 7.94 2.31 53.42
CA ALA A 435 6.64 2.14 52.76
C ALA A 435 6.75 2.39 51.25
N ALA A 436 7.48 3.43 50.83
CA ALA A 436 7.70 3.74 49.42
C ALA A 436 8.51 2.65 48.70
N LYS A 437 9.58 2.12 49.34
CA LYS A 437 10.36 1.01 48.78
C LYS A 437 9.54 -0.28 48.65
N LYS A 438 8.65 -0.56 49.61
CA LYS A 438 7.73 -1.71 49.58
C LYS A 438 6.65 -1.56 48.50
N ALA A 439 6.21 -0.35 48.20
CA ALA A 439 5.27 -0.07 47.11
C ALA A 439 5.92 -0.25 45.73
N GLU A 440 7.16 0.23 45.55
CA GLU A 440 7.91 0.05 44.30
C GLU A 440 8.24 -1.44 44.04
N GLU A 441 8.60 -2.20 45.07
CA GLU A 441 8.84 -3.64 44.95
C GLU A 441 7.55 -4.42 44.62
N LYS A 442 6.41 -4.03 45.20
CA LYS A 442 5.10 -4.61 44.85
C LYS A 442 4.71 -4.30 43.40
N ALA A 443 4.97 -3.09 42.91
CA ALA A 443 4.69 -2.72 41.53
C ALA A 443 5.53 -3.54 40.53
N LYS A 444 6.84 -3.70 40.80
CA LYS A 444 7.72 -4.53 39.97
C LYS A 444 7.31 -6.01 39.96
N LYS A 445 6.92 -6.57 41.11
CA LYS A 445 6.38 -7.94 41.18
C LYS A 445 5.05 -8.12 40.44
N ALA A 446 4.18 -7.10 40.45
CA ALA A 446 2.93 -7.13 39.69
C ALA A 446 3.18 -7.10 38.17
N GLU A 447 4.11 -6.26 37.71
CA GLU A 447 4.50 -6.19 36.30
C GLU A 447 5.14 -7.51 35.81
N GLU A 448 6.01 -8.11 36.61
CA GLU A 448 6.62 -9.41 36.28
C GLU A 448 5.58 -10.54 36.23
N LYS A 449 4.60 -10.52 37.14
CA LYS A 449 3.49 -11.48 37.13
C LYS A 449 2.63 -11.33 35.87
N ALA A 450 2.30 -10.10 35.46
CA ALA A 450 1.53 -9.84 34.24
C ALA A 450 2.26 -10.35 32.98
N LYS A 451 3.59 -10.13 32.89
CA LYS A 451 4.39 -10.65 31.77
C LYS A 451 4.41 -12.18 31.72
N LYS A 452 4.49 -12.85 32.88
CA LYS A 452 4.42 -14.32 32.98
C LYS A 452 3.04 -14.87 32.59
N GLU A 453 1.97 -14.18 32.95
CA GLU A 453 0.60 -14.57 32.55
C GLU A 453 0.37 -14.38 31.03
N GLU A 454 0.90 -13.30 30.43
CA GLU A 454 0.84 -13.09 28.99
C GLU A 454 1.64 -14.16 28.21
N GLU A 455 2.83 -14.52 28.68
CA GLU A 455 3.64 -15.58 28.07
C GLU A 455 2.96 -16.96 28.19
N LYS A 456 2.31 -17.22 29.33
CA LYS A 456 1.52 -18.45 29.52
C LYS A 456 0.33 -18.50 28.56
N ALA A 457 -0.41 -17.39 28.39
CA ALA A 457 -1.52 -17.31 27.45
C ALA A 457 -1.07 -17.54 26.00
N LYS A 458 0.07 -16.99 25.60
CA LYS A 458 0.68 -17.24 24.27
C LYS A 458 1.03 -18.71 24.06
N LYS A 459 1.63 -19.36 25.06
CA LYS A 459 1.95 -20.81 25.01
C LYS A 459 0.70 -21.69 24.96
N GLU A 460 -0.37 -21.32 25.65
CA GLU A 460 -1.65 -22.04 25.58
C GLU A 460 -2.34 -21.87 24.22
N ALA A 461 -2.33 -20.66 23.65
CA ALA A 461 -2.84 -20.40 22.30
C ALA A 461 -2.08 -21.19 21.22
N GLU A 462 -0.75 -21.27 21.32
CA GLU A 462 0.07 -22.06 20.40
C GLU A 462 -0.23 -23.57 20.50
N LYS A 463 -0.43 -24.09 21.72
CA LYS A 463 -0.83 -25.49 21.94
C LYS A 463 -2.22 -25.78 21.37
N ALA A 464 -3.16 -24.85 21.50
CA ALA A 464 -4.49 -24.99 20.92
C ALA A 464 -4.44 -25.04 19.38
N ALA A 465 -3.69 -24.12 18.75
CA ALA A 465 -3.49 -24.11 17.30
C ALA A 465 -2.84 -25.40 16.78
N LYS A 466 -1.83 -25.93 17.49
CA LYS A 466 -1.20 -27.22 17.15
C LYS A 466 -2.16 -28.42 17.29
N LYS A 467 -3.13 -28.35 18.21
CA LYS A 467 -4.14 -29.42 18.39
C LYS A 467 -5.18 -29.39 17.28
N GLU A 468 -5.59 -28.20 16.82
CA GLU A 468 -6.49 -28.05 15.67
C GLU A 468 -5.85 -28.55 14.38
N ALA A 469 -4.58 -28.20 14.12
CA ALA A 469 -3.84 -28.69 12.95
C ALA A 469 -3.78 -30.22 12.88
N LYS A 470 -3.53 -30.90 14.02
CA LYS A 470 -3.51 -32.37 14.08
C LYS A 470 -4.89 -33.01 13.84
N ASN A 471 -5.96 -32.36 14.26
CA ASN A 471 -7.32 -32.86 14.02
C ASN A 471 -7.71 -32.75 12.55
N GLU A 472 -7.28 -31.70 11.84
CA GLU A 472 -7.51 -31.58 10.40
C GLU A 472 -6.77 -32.66 9.60
N ASP A 473 -5.52 -32.96 9.96
CA ASP A 473 -4.74 -34.03 9.32
C ASP A 473 -5.35 -35.42 9.54
N GLY A 474 -5.86 -35.70 10.75
CA GLY A 474 -6.58 -36.93 11.05
C GLY A 474 -7.83 -37.10 10.19
N LYS A 475 -8.61 -36.03 10.03
CA LYS A 475 -9.85 -36.02 9.23
C LYS A 475 -9.57 -36.15 7.73
N LYS A 476 -8.43 -35.68 7.24
CA LYS A 476 -7.96 -35.92 5.86
C LYS A 476 -7.58 -37.38 5.65
N LYS A 477 -6.87 -38.01 6.59
CA LYS A 477 -6.49 -39.43 6.49
C LYS A 477 -7.70 -40.38 6.54
N SER A 478 -8.72 -40.09 7.37
CA SER A 478 -9.94 -40.92 7.44
C SER A 478 -10.80 -40.83 6.16
N LYS A 479 -10.75 -39.72 5.43
CA LYS A 479 -11.42 -39.59 4.13
C LYS A 479 -10.69 -40.32 2.98
N LEU A 480 -9.38 -40.49 3.08
CA LEU A 480 -8.58 -41.21 2.09
C LEU A 480 -8.63 -42.75 2.27
N GLY A 481 -8.90 -43.24 3.49
CA GLY A 481 -9.02 -44.68 3.77
C GLY A 481 -10.34 -45.33 3.39
N GLY A 482 -11.36 -44.55 2.98
CA GLY A 482 -12.67 -45.07 2.55
C GLY A 482 -12.82 -45.26 1.03
N PHE A 483 -11.73 -45.13 0.28
CA PHE A 483 -11.71 -45.22 -1.19
C PHE A 483 -10.82 -46.37 -1.72
N PHE A 484 -10.39 -47.28 -0.84
CA PHE A 484 -9.69 -48.52 -1.20
C PHE A 484 -10.54 -49.74 -0.86
#